data_AF-A0A1F2TH23-F1
#
_entry.id   AF-A0A1F2TH23-F1
#
_cell.length_a   1.000
_cell.length_b   1.000
_cell.length_c   1.000
_cell.angle_alpha   90.00
_cell.angle_beta   90.00
_cell.angle_gamma   90.00
#
_symmetry.space_group_name_H-M   'P 1'
#
loop_
_entity.id
_entity.type
_entity.pdbx_description
1 polymer ?
#
loop_
_entity_poly.entity_id
_entity_poly.type
_entity_poly.pdbx_seq_one_letter_code
_entity_poly.pdbx_strand_id
1 'polypeptide(L)'
;MRPRTLLTRVWNRLGLATAHDTARAAERIGKRLDRWEKRAERAAESRNEQATQAAAIAGTLEELKASVGKLQGALDTTSDQLQRLAVARKGDLQAVEDLPRFAATLEQMAGAVDAHLERTMARAQVARDPFPHIIIDEFLPPALYRTMLETLPPADFWSSSGYSRDYWEIESHVGPWRTELVWRFVDRRVVDGMLRPRLEQAFSDDLAPLWRESYGVDPARVRYRMAEGRLQLRRKGYRLRPHLDPPHAALTGLMYLARPGDDARYGTALYRPLSPIPVKRQGIYYPEDHGIALENVGMVPFKANSLLVWMTALGPHGADLTADDVPKSLERYTYHFQLLTDDETRRRIKAR
;
A
#
# COMPACT_ATOMS: atom_id res chain seq x y z
N MET A 1 114.59 40.74 -10.86
CA MET A 1 114.31 39.34 -10.46
C MET A 1 113.77 39.31 -9.03
N ARG A 2 112.49 38.97 -8.84
CA ARG A 2 111.87 38.45 -7.59
C ARG A 2 110.37 38.19 -7.84
N PRO A 3 109.77 37.19 -7.19
CA PRO A 3 109.01 36.16 -7.89
C PRO A 3 107.52 36.29 -7.64
N ARG A 4 106.75 36.33 -8.73
CA ARG A 4 105.28 36.42 -8.77
C ARG A 4 104.60 35.04 -8.86
N THR A 5 105.28 33.95 -8.49
CA THR A 5 104.89 32.60 -8.93
C THR A 5 104.52 31.59 -7.83
N LEU A 6 104.51 31.96 -6.54
CA LEU A 6 104.08 31.03 -5.47
C LEU A 6 102.65 31.26 -4.95
N LEU A 7 102.12 32.48 -4.97
CA LEU A 7 100.80 32.77 -4.39
C LEU A 7 99.62 32.29 -5.25
N THR A 8 99.76 32.23 -6.58
CA THR A 8 98.70 31.75 -7.48
C THR A 8 98.53 30.22 -7.44
N ARG A 9 99.57 29.47 -7.04
CA ARG A 9 99.51 28.00 -6.95
C ARG A 9 98.90 27.49 -5.64
N VAL A 10 99.01 28.26 -4.56
CA VAL A 10 98.42 27.89 -3.26
C VAL A 10 96.94 28.27 -3.19
N TRP A 11 96.52 29.39 -3.79
CA TRP A 11 95.11 29.77 -3.84
C TRP A 11 94.27 28.86 -4.76
N ASN A 12 94.84 28.40 -5.89
CA ASN A 12 94.16 27.42 -6.73
C ASN A 12 94.05 26.03 -6.07
N ARG A 13 94.94 25.63 -5.15
CA ARG A 13 94.82 24.34 -4.44
C ARG A 13 93.89 24.39 -3.22
N LEU A 14 93.79 25.53 -2.53
CA LEU A 14 92.89 25.70 -1.39
C LEU A 14 91.45 26.08 -1.81
N GLY A 15 91.27 26.84 -2.89
CA GLY A 15 89.94 27.21 -3.40
C GLY A 15 89.24 26.13 -4.24
N LEU A 16 89.99 25.28 -4.95
CA LEU A 16 89.40 24.19 -5.75
C LEU A 16 89.03 22.96 -4.90
N ALA A 17 89.73 22.70 -3.78
CA ALA A 17 89.36 21.64 -2.84
C ALA A 17 88.02 21.95 -2.13
N THR A 18 87.82 23.21 -1.71
CA THR A 18 86.56 23.64 -1.07
C THR A 18 85.39 23.69 -2.03
N ALA A 19 85.60 24.06 -3.30
CA ALA A 19 84.53 24.09 -4.31
C ALA A 19 84.05 22.68 -4.69
N HIS A 20 84.95 21.71 -4.80
CA HIS A 20 84.60 20.32 -5.11
C HIS A 20 83.89 19.61 -3.95
N ASP A 21 84.34 19.84 -2.72
CA ASP A 21 83.72 19.26 -1.53
C ASP A 21 82.36 19.89 -1.20
N THR A 22 82.18 21.20 -1.47
CA THR A 22 80.87 21.87 -1.37
C THR A 22 79.91 21.40 -2.45
N ALA A 23 80.36 21.18 -3.69
CA ALA A 23 79.53 20.60 -4.75
C ALA A 23 79.07 19.18 -4.41
N ARG A 24 79.96 18.32 -3.89
CA ARG A 24 79.60 16.97 -3.41
C ARG A 24 78.70 16.99 -2.17
N ALA A 25 78.86 17.97 -1.29
CA ALA A 25 77.96 18.15 -0.14
C ALA A 25 76.56 18.59 -0.62
N ALA A 26 76.48 19.54 -1.54
CA ALA A 26 75.23 19.99 -2.16
C ALA A 26 74.52 18.86 -2.90
N GLU A 27 75.24 18.04 -3.67
CA GLU A 27 74.68 16.86 -4.34
C GLU A 27 74.13 15.83 -3.33
N ARG A 28 74.85 15.58 -2.23
CA ARG A 28 74.38 14.69 -1.15
C ARG A 28 73.13 15.22 -0.46
N ILE A 29 73.06 16.54 -0.25
CA ILE A 29 71.87 17.21 0.31
C ILE A 29 70.71 17.09 -0.67
N GLY A 30 70.92 17.37 -1.96
CA GLY A 30 69.92 17.20 -3.01
C GLY A 30 69.35 15.78 -3.06
N LYS A 31 70.22 14.75 -3.08
CA LYS A 31 69.79 13.34 -3.02
C LYS A 31 69.07 12.97 -1.72
N ARG A 32 69.35 13.67 -0.61
CA ARG A 32 68.57 13.49 0.63
C ARG A 32 67.20 14.14 0.47
N LEU A 33 67.12 15.41 0.09
CA LEU A 33 65.85 16.12 -0.13
C LEU A 33 64.92 15.34 -1.08
N ASP A 34 65.45 14.87 -2.21
CA ASP A 34 64.69 14.07 -3.20
C ASP A 34 64.12 12.77 -2.60
N ARG A 35 64.87 12.12 -1.69
CA ARG A 35 64.39 10.93 -0.96
C ARG A 35 63.36 11.29 0.12
N TRP A 36 63.48 12.45 0.74
CA TRP A 36 62.51 12.93 1.73
C TRP A 36 61.20 13.33 1.07
N GLU A 37 61.25 13.99 -0.09
CA GLU A 37 60.10 14.35 -0.91
C GLU A 37 59.34 13.09 -1.37
N LYS A 38 60.04 12.12 -1.97
CA LYS A 38 59.45 10.82 -2.34
C LYS A 38 58.83 10.06 -1.16
N ARG A 39 59.41 10.17 0.04
CA ARG A 39 58.84 9.57 1.26
C ARG A 39 57.59 10.33 1.72
N ALA A 40 57.58 11.65 1.62
CA ALA A 40 56.45 12.48 1.96
C ALA A 40 55.27 12.25 1.00
N GLU A 41 55.53 12.11 -0.31
CA GLU A 41 54.54 11.75 -1.33
C GLU A 41 53.90 10.40 -1.01
N ARG A 42 54.70 9.33 -0.83
CA ARG A 42 54.20 8.00 -0.46
C ARG A 42 53.40 8.00 0.85
N ALA A 43 53.82 8.81 1.82
CA ALA A 43 53.09 8.95 3.08
C ALA A 43 51.78 9.75 2.91
N ALA A 44 51.70 10.68 1.95
CA ALA A 44 50.47 11.37 1.60
C ALA A 44 49.51 10.45 0.84
N GLU A 45 50.00 9.68 -0.14
CA GLU A 45 49.25 8.66 -0.86
C GLU A 45 48.67 7.62 0.10
N SER A 46 49.49 7.04 0.97
CA SER A 46 49.05 6.06 1.97
C SER A 46 48.00 6.63 2.93
N ARG A 47 48.14 7.90 3.35
CA ARG A 47 47.11 8.56 4.18
C ARG A 47 45.81 8.78 3.43
N ASN A 48 45.87 9.12 2.14
CA ASN A 48 44.68 9.29 1.31
C ASN A 48 43.96 7.95 1.06
N GLU A 49 44.71 6.88 0.83
CA GLU A 49 44.17 5.52 0.75
C GLU A 49 43.50 5.09 2.07
N GLN A 50 44.18 5.31 3.21
CA GLN A 50 43.60 5.03 4.53
C GLN A 50 42.34 5.86 4.81
N ALA A 51 42.33 7.15 4.44
CA ALA A 51 41.15 8.01 4.58
C ALA A 51 39.98 7.53 3.71
N THR A 52 40.26 7.10 2.48
CA THR A 52 39.26 6.54 1.56
C THR A 52 38.68 5.23 2.10
N GLN A 53 39.54 4.33 2.60
CA GLN A 53 39.11 3.09 3.25
C GLN A 53 38.28 3.36 4.51
N ALA A 54 38.69 4.31 5.34
CA ALA A 54 37.95 4.71 6.54
C ALA A 54 36.56 5.27 6.20
N ALA A 55 36.47 6.10 5.16
CA ALA A 55 35.19 6.63 4.67
C ALA A 55 34.27 5.51 4.14
N ALA A 56 34.81 4.53 3.40
CA ALA A 56 34.04 3.37 2.92
C ALA A 56 33.53 2.47 4.06
N ILE A 57 34.35 2.25 5.10
CA ILE A 57 33.95 1.51 6.30
C ILE A 57 32.85 2.27 7.05
N ALA A 58 32.99 3.58 7.21
CA ALA A 58 31.97 4.42 7.84
C ALA A 58 30.63 4.37 7.09
N GLY A 59 30.65 4.40 5.74
CA GLY A 59 29.47 4.22 4.91
C GLY A 59 28.78 2.87 5.15
N THR A 60 29.55 1.78 5.12
CA THR A 60 29.04 0.42 5.42
C THR A 60 28.43 0.32 6.82
N LEU A 61 29.03 0.97 7.82
CA LEU A 61 28.52 0.97 9.20
C LEU A 61 27.17 1.69 9.32
N GLU A 62 26.98 2.82 8.64
CA GLU A 62 25.69 3.53 8.65
C GLU A 62 24.59 2.74 7.91
N GLU A 63 24.92 2.09 6.79
CA GLU A 63 23.99 1.20 6.09
C GLU A 63 23.59 -0.01 6.95
N LEU A 64 24.55 -0.61 7.65
CA LEU A 64 24.30 -1.72 8.57
C LEU A 64 23.42 -1.27 9.74
N LYS A 65 23.69 -0.11 10.34
CA LYS A 65 22.89 0.48 11.42
C LYS A 65 21.45 0.75 10.98
N ALA A 66 21.27 1.31 9.78
CA ALA A 66 19.94 1.51 9.20
C ALA A 66 19.21 0.18 8.97
N SER A 67 19.93 -0.86 8.54
CA SER A 67 19.39 -2.20 8.32
C SER A 67 18.99 -2.88 9.64
N VAL A 68 19.83 -2.80 10.68
CA VAL A 68 19.53 -3.30 12.03
C VAL A 68 18.31 -2.58 12.61
N GLY A 69 18.20 -1.27 12.44
CA GLY A 69 17.03 -0.50 12.87
C GLY A 69 15.73 -0.97 12.19
N LYS A 70 15.78 -1.25 10.88
CA LYS A 70 14.64 -1.82 10.14
C LYS A 70 14.27 -3.23 10.64
N LEU A 71 15.27 -4.08 10.86
CA LEU A 71 15.05 -5.45 11.38
C LEU A 71 14.46 -5.44 12.80
N GLN A 72 14.94 -4.55 13.67
CA GLN A 72 14.38 -4.39 15.01
C GLN A 72 12.91 -3.97 14.95
N GLY A 73 12.56 -2.97 14.11
CA GLY A 73 11.17 -2.56 13.93
C GLY A 73 10.27 -3.68 13.38
N ALA A 74 10.79 -4.52 12.49
CA ALA A 74 10.09 -5.69 11.98
C ALA A 74 9.89 -6.78 13.07
N LEU A 75 10.90 -6.99 13.92
CA LEU A 75 10.84 -7.93 15.04
C LEU A 75 9.81 -7.47 16.09
N ASP A 76 9.82 -6.20 16.46
CA ASP A 76 8.87 -5.62 17.41
C ASP A 76 7.42 -5.77 16.90
N THR A 77 7.20 -5.45 15.62
CA THR A 77 5.89 -5.64 14.95
C THR A 77 5.45 -7.10 14.97
N THR A 78 6.36 -8.03 14.72
CA THR A 78 6.07 -9.47 14.72
C THR A 78 5.76 -9.97 16.13
N SER A 79 6.51 -9.52 17.14
CA SER A 79 6.29 -9.86 18.55
C SER A 79 4.91 -9.40 19.02
N ASP A 80 4.52 -8.17 18.68
CA ASP A 80 3.20 -7.63 18.99
C ASP A 80 2.07 -8.46 18.34
N GLN A 81 2.25 -8.84 17.07
CA GLN A 81 1.31 -9.72 16.37
C GLN A 81 1.19 -11.09 17.03
N LEU A 82 2.31 -11.70 17.44
CA LEU A 82 2.32 -12.98 18.15
C LEU A 82 1.62 -12.90 19.51
N GLN A 83 1.80 -11.81 20.25
CA GLN A 83 1.12 -11.61 21.52
C GLN A 83 -0.40 -11.44 21.34
N ARG A 84 -0.84 -10.66 20.34
CA ARG A 84 -2.26 -10.52 19.98
C ARG A 84 -2.86 -11.87 19.58
N LEU A 85 -2.14 -12.64 18.78
CA LEU A 85 -2.51 -14.01 18.41
C LEU A 85 -2.66 -14.91 19.62
N ALA A 86 -1.71 -14.91 20.55
CA ALA A 86 -1.77 -15.75 21.74
C ALA A 86 -3.01 -15.43 22.60
N VAL A 87 -3.37 -14.15 22.73
CA VAL A 87 -4.59 -13.72 23.43
C VAL A 87 -5.84 -14.18 22.69
N ALA A 88 -5.91 -13.97 21.36
CA ALA A 88 -7.03 -14.43 20.52
C ALA A 88 -7.26 -15.94 20.69
N ARG A 89 -6.18 -16.71 20.54
CA ARG A 89 -6.21 -18.17 20.54
C ARG A 89 -6.56 -18.72 21.91
N LYS A 90 -6.18 -18.06 23.00
CA LYS A 90 -6.61 -18.46 24.35
C LYS A 90 -8.13 -18.40 24.52
N GLY A 91 -8.78 -17.37 23.99
CA GLY A 91 -10.24 -17.28 23.98
C GLY A 91 -10.85 -18.35 23.06
N ASP A 92 -10.24 -18.56 21.91
CA ASP A 92 -10.71 -19.55 20.94
C ASP A 92 -10.62 -21.00 21.43
N LEU A 93 -9.64 -21.35 22.27
CA LEU A 93 -9.47 -22.72 22.79
C LEU A 93 -10.72 -23.25 23.50
N GLN A 94 -11.48 -22.37 24.15
CA GLN A 94 -12.75 -22.74 24.78
C GLN A 94 -13.88 -22.99 23.75
N ALA A 95 -13.73 -22.48 22.53
CA ALA A 95 -14.69 -22.62 21.44
C ALA A 95 -14.29 -23.67 20.39
N VAL A 96 -13.11 -24.29 20.50
CA VAL A 96 -12.56 -25.24 19.50
C VAL A 96 -13.51 -26.39 19.22
N GLU A 97 -14.12 -26.96 20.26
CA GLU A 97 -15.03 -28.10 20.11
C GLU A 97 -16.27 -27.75 19.27
N ASP A 98 -16.70 -26.49 19.28
CA ASP A 98 -17.85 -26.00 18.51
C ASP A 98 -17.49 -25.56 17.08
N LEU A 99 -16.21 -25.33 16.76
CA LEU A 99 -15.81 -24.79 15.45
C LEU A 99 -16.24 -25.67 14.27
N PRO A 100 -16.07 -27.01 14.30
CA PRO A 100 -16.53 -27.86 13.20
C PRO A 100 -18.04 -27.75 12.98
N ARG A 101 -18.82 -27.69 14.06
CA ARG A 101 -20.28 -27.53 14.00
C ARG A 101 -20.67 -26.15 13.45
N PHE A 102 -19.95 -25.11 13.85
CA PHE A 102 -20.17 -23.76 13.35
C PHE A 102 -19.84 -23.64 11.86
N ALA A 103 -18.71 -24.20 11.41
CA ALA A 103 -18.36 -24.27 9.99
C ALA A 103 -19.40 -25.05 9.18
N ALA A 104 -19.86 -26.20 9.69
CA ALA A 104 -20.95 -26.96 9.06
C ALA A 104 -22.25 -26.15 8.96
N THR A 105 -22.54 -25.30 9.94
CA THR A 105 -23.70 -24.41 9.91
C THR A 105 -23.57 -23.38 8.79
N LEU A 106 -22.40 -22.75 8.61
CA LEU A 106 -22.16 -21.83 7.49
C LEU A 106 -22.35 -22.52 6.14
N GLU A 107 -21.82 -23.73 5.98
CA GLU A 107 -21.99 -24.51 4.75
C GLU A 107 -23.46 -24.89 4.48
N GLN A 108 -24.21 -25.26 5.53
CA GLN A 108 -25.66 -25.51 5.40
C GLN A 108 -26.43 -24.25 4.98
N MET A 109 -25.96 -23.05 5.35
CA MET A 109 -26.58 -21.78 4.94
C MET A 109 -26.32 -21.44 3.47
N ALA A 110 -25.30 -22.03 2.81
CA ALA A 110 -24.87 -21.65 1.47
C ALA A 110 -26.01 -21.68 0.43
N GLY A 111 -26.86 -22.71 0.47
CA GLY A 111 -28.01 -22.82 -0.45
C GLY A 111 -29.06 -21.72 -0.23
N ALA A 112 -29.35 -21.39 1.04
CA ALA A 112 -30.27 -20.31 1.37
C ALA A 112 -29.71 -18.94 0.99
N VAL A 113 -28.39 -18.75 1.12
CA VAL A 113 -27.68 -17.53 0.70
C VAL A 113 -27.75 -17.36 -0.82
N ASP A 114 -27.46 -18.39 -1.59
CA ASP A 114 -27.49 -18.30 -3.06
C ASP A 114 -28.89 -17.99 -3.59
N ALA A 115 -29.92 -18.68 -3.08
CA ALA A 115 -31.31 -18.40 -3.43
C ALA A 115 -31.76 -16.98 -3.00
N HIS A 116 -31.23 -16.47 -1.90
CA HIS A 116 -31.48 -15.10 -1.45
C HIS A 116 -30.83 -14.08 -2.38
N LEU A 117 -29.56 -14.28 -2.74
CA LEU A 117 -28.83 -13.43 -3.67
C LEU A 117 -29.49 -13.40 -5.05
N GLU A 118 -29.99 -14.53 -5.54
CA GLU A 118 -30.75 -14.57 -6.79
C GLU A 118 -31.97 -13.65 -6.72
N ARG A 119 -32.76 -13.72 -5.64
CA ARG A 119 -33.95 -12.88 -5.46
C ARG A 119 -33.62 -11.41 -5.30
N THR A 120 -32.56 -11.05 -4.58
CA THR A 120 -32.19 -9.64 -4.37
C THR A 120 -31.56 -9.04 -5.62
N MET A 121 -30.69 -9.78 -6.31
CA MET A 121 -30.12 -9.37 -7.59
C MET A 121 -31.17 -9.19 -8.68
N ALA A 122 -32.19 -10.05 -8.75
CA ALA A 122 -33.27 -9.93 -9.72
C ALA A 122 -34.12 -8.64 -9.55
N ARG A 123 -34.14 -8.07 -8.34
CA ARG A 123 -34.87 -6.82 -8.04
C ARG A 123 -34.00 -5.59 -8.20
N ALA A 124 -32.69 -5.73 -8.01
CA ALA A 124 -31.75 -4.63 -8.08
C ALA A 124 -31.51 -4.22 -9.53
N GLN A 125 -31.45 -2.92 -9.78
CA GLN A 125 -31.28 -2.35 -11.12
C GLN A 125 -29.98 -1.56 -11.19
N VAL A 126 -29.28 -1.66 -12.32
CA VAL A 126 -28.12 -0.81 -12.61
C VAL A 126 -28.62 0.58 -12.98
N ALA A 127 -28.48 1.53 -12.06
CA ALA A 127 -28.65 2.94 -12.33
C ALA A 127 -27.42 3.47 -13.06
N ARG A 128 -27.60 4.34 -14.06
CA ARG A 128 -26.51 4.87 -14.89
C ARG A 128 -26.16 6.33 -14.64
N ASP A 129 -27.01 7.03 -13.89
CA ASP A 129 -26.78 8.40 -13.46
C ASP A 129 -26.51 8.39 -11.93
N PRO A 130 -25.38 8.95 -11.43
CA PRO A 130 -24.33 9.69 -12.15
C PRO A 130 -23.36 8.85 -12.99
N PHE A 131 -23.31 7.55 -12.73
CA PHE A 131 -22.50 6.55 -13.42
C PHE A 131 -23.11 5.16 -13.17
N PRO A 132 -22.73 4.10 -13.90
CA PRO A 132 -23.22 2.75 -13.66
C PRO A 132 -22.92 2.27 -12.23
N HIS A 133 -23.98 2.05 -11.46
CA HIS A 133 -23.95 1.53 -10.10
C HIS A 133 -25.24 0.76 -9.76
N ILE A 134 -25.17 -0.10 -8.75
CA ILE A 134 -26.29 -0.87 -8.22
C ILE A 134 -26.28 -0.77 -6.70
N ILE A 135 -27.47 -0.64 -6.13
CA ILE A 135 -27.70 -0.70 -4.69
C ILE A 135 -28.57 -1.92 -4.42
N ILE A 136 -28.07 -2.82 -3.57
CA ILE A 136 -28.76 -4.05 -3.20
C ILE A 136 -29.13 -3.94 -1.73
N ASP A 137 -30.40 -3.67 -1.46
CA ASP A 137 -30.97 -3.73 -0.12
C ASP A 137 -31.12 -5.17 0.34
N GLU A 138 -30.99 -5.38 1.65
CA GLU A 138 -31.09 -6.70 2.28
C GLU A 138 -30.17 -7.74 1.61
N PHE A 139 -28.93 -7.35 1.33
CA PHE A 139 -27.97 -8.10 0.52
C PHE A 139 -27.84 -9.58 0.95
N LEU A 140 -27.76 -9.86 2.25
CA LEU A 140 -27.63 -11.22 2.80
C LEU A 140 -28.88 -11.67 3.56
N PRO A 141 -29.09 -12.98 3.74
CA PRO A 141 -30.06 -13.49 4.70
C PRO A 141 -29.81 -12.88 6.09
N PRO A 142 -30.87 -12.46 6.83
CA PRO A 142 -30.70 -11.80 8.13
C PRO A 142 -29.86 -12.58 9.15
N ALA A 143 -29.93 -13.92 9.11
CA ALA A 143 -29.14 -14.79 9.97
C ALA A 143 -27.63 -14.65 9.69
N LEU A 144 -27.22 -14.69 8.41
CA LEU A 144 -25.80 -14.55 8.05
C LEU A 144 -25.30 -13.13 8.36
N TYR A 145 -26.11 -12.10 8.07
CA TYR A 145 -25.76 -10.72 8.39
C TYR A 145 -25.53 -10.52 9.90
N ARG A 146 -26.39 -11.09 10.75
CA ARG A 146 -26.21 -11.07 12.21
C ARG A 146 -24.92 -11.75 12.62
N THR A 147 -24.66 -12.96 12.09
CA THR A 147 -23.42 -13.68 12.35
C THR A 147 -22.19 -12.83 11.99
N MET A 148 -22.21 -12.13 10.86
CA MET A 148 -21.10 -11.24 10.45
C MET A 148 -20.86 -10.10 11.45
N LEU A 149 -21.92 -9.47 11.96
CA LEU A 149 -21.80 -8.42 12.97
C LEU A 149 -21.23 -8.95 14.29
N GLU A 150 -21.70 -10.12 14.73
CA GLU A 150 -21.23 -10.80 15.95
C GLU A 150 -19.76 -11.24 15.84
N THR A 151 -19.26 -11.44 14.61
CA THR A 151 -17.90 -11.86 14.34
C THR A 151 -17.02 -10.75 13.74
N LEU A 152 -17.37 -9.47 13.91
CA LEU A 152 -16.45 -8.38 13.59
C LEU A 152 -15.12 -8.56 14.36
N PRO A 153 -13.95 -8.26 13.75
CA PRO A 153 -12.69 -8.34 14.47
C PRO A 153 -12.71 -7.45 15.72
N PRO A 154 -12.24 -7.95 16.88
CA PRO A 154 -12.07 -7.11 18.07
C PRO A 154 -11.14 -5.92 17.79
N ALA A 155 -11.25 -4.85 18.59
CA ALA A 155 -10.54 -3.59 18.37
C ALA A 155 -9.02 -3.76 18.16
N ASP A 156 -8.39 -4.70 18.87
CA ASP A 156 -6.94 -4.95 18.83
C ASP A 156 -6.47 -5.61 17.51
N PHE A 157 -7.37 -6.11 16.67
CA PHE A 157 -7.03 -6.76 15.40
C PHE A 157 -7.01 -5.80 14.22
N TRP A 158 -7.47 -4.57 14.41
CA TRP A 158 -7.49 -3.59 13.34
C TRP A 158 -6.10 -3.01 13.11
N SER A 159 -5.64 -3.04 11.86
CA SER A 159 -4.43 -2.35 11.46
C SER A 159 -4.75 -0.87 11.27
N SER A 160 -4.10 -0.01 12.05
CA SER A 160 -4.25 1.43 11.90
C SER A 160 -3.21 1.96 10.92
N SER A 161 -3.68 2.61 9.85
CA SER A 161 -2.82 3.28 8.88
C SER A 161 -2.59 4.76 9.20
N GLY A 162 -3.01 5.22 10.39
CA GLY A 162 -3.19 6.64 10.70
C GLY A 162 -4.49 7.20 10.08
N TYR A 163 -4.81 8.46 10.38
CA TYR A 163 -5.98 9.18 9.82
C TYR A 163 -7.35 8.54 10.06
N SER A 164 -7.56 7.88 11.21
CA SER A 164 -8.82 7.19 11.53
C SER A 164 -9.24 6.16 10.47
N ARG A 165 -8.24 5.60 9.77
CA ARG A 165 -8.40 4.60 8.71
C ARG A 165 -7.86 3.26 9.19
N ASP A 166 -8.76 2.49 9.77
CA ASP A 166 -8.46 1.15 10.24
C ASP A 166 -8.98 0.11 9.25
N TYR A 167 -8.27 -1.00 9.08
CA TYR A 167 -8.71 -2.08 8.21
C TYR A 167 -8.27 -3.46 8.69
N TRP A 168 -8.98 -4.49 8.22
CA TRP A 168 -8.64 -5.88 8.45
C TRP A 168 -8.78 -6.68 7.15
N GLU A 169 -7.68 -7.25 6.64
CA GLU A 169 -7.63 -8.04 5.40
C GLU A 169 -7.93 -9.51 5.70
N ILE A 170 -8.86 -10.11 4.96
CA ILE A 170 -9.49 -11.39 5.35
C ILE A 170 -8.51 -12.57 5.31
N GLU A 171 -7.59 -12.59 4.35
CA GLU A 171 -6.61 -13.67 4.20
C GLU A 171 -5.28 -13.33 4.84
N SER A 172 -4.92 -12.05 4.83
CA SER A 172 -3.60 -11.57 5.25
C SER A 172 -3.52 -11.26 6.75
N HIS A 173 -4.64 -10.87 7.38
CA HIS A 173 -4.66 -10.63 8.82
C HIS A 173 -5.22 -11.82 9.60
N VAL A 174 -4.69 -11.96 10.81
CA VAL A 174 -5.11 -12.97 11.77
C VAL A 174 -6.27 -12.46 12.62
N GLY A 175 -7.12 -13.37 13.10
CA GLY A 175 -8.22 -13.04 14.00
C GLY A 175 -8.68 -14.24 14.81
N PRO A 176 -9.70 -14.07 15.68
CA PRO A 176 -10.39 -15.20 16.29
C PRO A 176 -10.88 -16.20 15.24
N TRP A 177 -10.83 -17.51 15.51
CA TRP A 177 -11.18 -18.52 14.51
C TRP A 177 -12.59 -18.37 13.95
N ARG A 178 -13.58 -18.00 14.79
CA ARG A 178 -14.95 -17.74 14.32
C ARG A 178 -15.01 -16.56 13.35
N THR A 179 -14.29 -15.47 13.64
CA THR A 179 -14.12 -14.32 12.73
C THR A 179 -13.54 -14.75 11.40
N GLU A 180 -12.40 -15.46 11.41
CA GLU A 180 -11.77 -15.93 10.17
C GLU A 180 -12.70 -16.84 9.35
N LEU A 181 -13.42 -17.77 9.98
CA LEU A 181 -14.34 -18.69 9.31
C LEU A 181 -15.49 -17.96 8.61
N VAL A 182 -16.17 -17.04 9.30
CA VAL A 182 -17.30 -16.28 8.73
C VAL A 182 -16.83 -15.42 7.57
N TRP A 183 -15.75 -14.67 7.77
CA TRP A 183 -15.28 -13.73 6.75
C TRP A 183 -14.69 -14.44 5.53
N ARG A 184 -13.98 -15.57 5.69
CA ARG A 184 -13.55 -16.40 4.55
C ARG A 184 -14.74 -17.03 3.81
N PHE A 185 -15.77 -17.47 4.52
CA PHE A 185 -17.00 -17.97 3.90
C PHE A 185 -17.67 -16.85 3.07
N VAL A 186 -17.84 -15.66 3.63
CA VAL A 186 -18.42 -14.52 2.91
C VAL A 186 -17.55 -14.14 1.70
N ASP A 187 -16.24 -13.98 1.87
CA ASP A 187 -15.33 -13.53 0.81
C ASP A 187 -15.25 -14.54 -0.35
N ARG A 188 -14.94 -15.81 -0.05
CA ARG A 188 -14.70 -16.81 -1.09
C ARG A 188 -15.99 -17.44 -1.62
N ARG A 189 -16.92 -17.79 -0.73
CA ARG A 189 -18.10 -18.57 -1.13
C ARG A 189 -19.22 -17.66 -1.62
N VAL A 190 -19.52 -16.60 -0.86
CA VAL A 190 -20.65 -15.71 -1.16
C VAL A 190 -20.25 -14.68 -2.21
N VAL A 191 -19.17 -13.93 -1.98
CA VAL A 191 -18.81 -12.80 -2.84
C VAL A 191 -18.15 -13.29 -4.14
N ASP A 192 -17.09 -14.10 -4.06
CA ASP A 192 -16.45 -14.64 -5.28
C ASP A 192 -17.25 -15.77 -5.94
N GLY A 193 -17.80 -16.69 -5.16
CA GLY A 193 -18.51 -17.86 -5.69
C GLY A 193 -19.91 -17.55 -6.24
N MET A 194 -20.70 -16.70 -5.56
CA MET A 194 -22.11 -16.49 -5.88
C MET A 194 -22.39 -15.10 -6.47
N LEU A 195 -21.85 -14.04 -5.88
CA LEU A 195 -22.16 -12.67 -6.28
C LEU A 195 -21.43 -12.26 -7.56
N ARG A 196 -20.13 -12.57 -7.68
CA ARG A 196 -19.30 -12.19 -8.84
C ARG A 196 -19.96 -12.49 -10.19
N PRO A 197 -20.38 -13.74 -10.53
CA PRO A 197 -20.96 -14.01 -11.84
C PRO A 197 -22.23 -13.19 -12.12
N ARG A 198 -23.01 -12.87 -11.08
CA ARG A 198 -24.22 -12.03 -11.19
C ARG A 198 -23.87 -10.57 -11.42
N LEU A 199 -22.80 -10.06 -10.82
CA LEU A 199 -22.29 -8.71 -11.10
C LEU A 199 -21.69 -8.59 -12.50
N GLU A 200 -20.93 -9.59 -12.95
CA GLU A 200 -20.40 -9.64 -14.32
C GLU A 200 -21.53 -9.56 -15.36
N GLN A 201 -22.62 -10.29 -15.12
CA GLN A 201 -23.81 -10.23 -15.96
C GLN A 201 -24.53 -8.88 -15.85
N ALA A 202 -24.78 -8.38 -14.63
CA ALA A 202 -25.53 -7.13 -14.42
C ALA A 202 -24.85 -5.92 -15.07
N PHE A 203 -23.51 -5.88 -15.07
CA PHE A 203 -22.72 -4.79 -15.63
C PHE A 203 -22.19 -5.08 -17.05
N SER A 204 -22.61 -6.16 -17.72
CA SER A 204 -22.02 -6.56 -19.01
C SER A 204 -22.14 -5.46 -20.08
N ASP A 205 -23.29 -4.80 -20.10
CA ASP A 205 -23.62 -3.76 -21.09
C ASP A 205 -22.78 -2.49 -20.90
N ASP A 206 -22.36 -2.21 -19.67
CA ASP A 206 -21.57 -1.04 -19.32
C ASP A 206 -20.05 -1.34 -19.36
N LEU A 207 -19.65 -2.58 -19.02
CA LEU A 207 -18.26 -3.04 -19.08
C LEU A 207 -17.76 -3.24 -20.52
N ALA A 208 -18.60 -3.77 -21.42
CA ALA A 208 -18.18 -4.06 -22.78
C ALA A 208 -17.71 -2.81 -23.58
N PRO A 209 -18.44 -1.67 -23.56
CA PRO A 209 -17.96 -0.43 -24.16
C PRO A 209 -16.67 0.07 -23.50
N LEU A 210 -16.57 0.03 -22.16
CA LEU A 210 -15.35 0.45 -21.45
C LEU A 210 -14.11 -0.29 -21.98
N TRP A 211 -14.17 -1.63 -22.05
CA TRP A 211 -13.03 -2.43 -22.52
C TRP A 211 -12.72 -2.19 -23.99
N ARG A 212 -13.74 -2.12 -24.83
CA ARG A 212 -13.58 -1.94 -26.28
C ARG A 212 -13.04 -0.55 -26.62
N GLU A 213 -13.63 0.50 -26.07
CA GLU A 213 -13.38 1.87 -26.49
C GLU A 213 -12.21 2.49 -25.74
N SER A 214 -12.12 2.27 -24.43
CA SER A 214 -11.08 2.93 -23.61
C SER A 214 -9.75 2.17 -23.60
N TYR A 215 -9.82 0.83 -23.71
CA TYR A 215 -8.64 -0.03 -23.62
C TYR A 215 -8.33 -0.78 -24.93
N GLY A 216 -9.28 -0.84 -25.87
CA GLY A 216 -9.15 -1.60 -27.11
C GLY A 216 -8.91 -3.09 -26.86
N VAL A 217 -9.56 -3.61 -25.82
CA VAL A 217 -9.59 -5.03 -25.46
C VAL A 217 -10.94 -5.60 -25.87
N ASP A 218 -10.92 -6.76 -26.53
CA ASP A 218 -12.14 -7.52 -26.82
C ASP A 218 -12.82 -7.94 -25.50
N PRO A 219 -14.04 -7.47 -25.20
CA PRO A 219 -14.75 -7.82 -23.97
C PRO A 219 -14.89 -9.33 -23.74
N ALA A 220 -15.00 -10.13 -24.81
CA ALA A 220 -15.11 -11.59 -24.71
C ALA A 220 -13.82 -12.27 -24.19
N ARG A 221 -12.69 -11.56 -24.22
CA ARG A 221 -11.39 -12.02 -23.70
C ARG A 221 -11.09 -11.54 -22.29
N VAL A 222 -11.90 -10.63 -21.75
CA VAL A 222 -11.72 -10.18 -20.37
C VAL A 222 -12.16 -11.30 -19.43
N ARG A 223 -11.32 -11.59 -18.44
CA ARG A 223 -11.67 -12.47 -17.32
C ARG A 223 -11.55 -11.67 -16.05
N TYR A 224 -12.47 -11.94 -15.13
CA TYR A 224 -12.51 -11.26 -13.85
C TYR A 224 -12.21 -12.23 -12.72
N ARG A 225 -11.67 -11.69 -11.63
CA ARG A 225 -11.47 -12.36 -10.36
C ARG A 225 -11.75 -11.39 -9.23
N MET A 226 -12.19 -11.88 -8.08
CA MET A 226 -12.26 -11.03 -6.89
C MET A 226 -10.84 -10.73 -6.37
N ALA A 227 -10.62 -9.48 -5.96
CA ALA A 227 -9.56 -9.13 -5.04
C ALA A 227 -9.90 -9.70 -3.65
N GLU A 228 -8.87 -9.92 -2.84
CA GLU A 228 -9.07 -10.16 -1.41
C GLU A 228 -9.90 -9.01 -0.81
N GLY A 229 -10.99 -9.38 -0.15
CA GLY A 229 -11.84 -8.43 0.55
C GLY A 229 -11.21 -7.96 1.85
N ARG A 230 -11.66 -6.79 2.32
CA ARG A 230 -11.20 -6.21 3.58
C ARG A 230 -12.35 -5.56 4.33
N LEU A 231 -12.28 -5.65 5.64
CA LEU A 231 -13.09 -4.82 6.52
C LEU A 231 -12.44 -3.47 6.71
N GLN A 232 -13.27 -2.45 6.84
CA GLN A 232 -12.86 -1.09 7.06
C GLN A 232 -13.65 -0.53 8.23
N LEU A 233 -12.93 0.13 9.14
CA LEU A 233 -13.49 0.84 10.26
C LEU A 233 -13.13 2.32 10.13
N ARG A 234 -14.15 3.17 10.11
CA ARG A 234 -14.03 4.63 10.05
C ARG A 234 -14.69 5.25 11.26
N ARG A 235 -14.03 6.24 11.85
CA ARG A 235 -14.50 6.96 13.04
C ARG A 235 -14.56 8.47 12.77
N LYS A 236 -15.05 9.24 13.74
CA LYS A 236 -15.05 10.71 13.69
C LYS A 236 -13.67 11.25 13.28
N GLY A 237 -13.69 12.26 12.41
CA GLY A 237 -12.49 12.89 11.84
C GLY A 237 -11.97 12.21 10.57
N TYR A 238 -12.52 11.06 10.19
CA TYR A 238 -12.19 10.44 8.91
C TYR A 238 -12.73 11.26 7.73
N ARG A 239 -11.89 11.53 6.74
CA ARG A 239 -12.28 12.11 5.46
C ARG A 239 -11.60 11.37 4.31
N LEU A 240 -12.41 10.97 3.34
CA LEU A 240 -11.97 10.50 2.04
C LEU A 240 -12.53 11.44 0.99
N ARG A 241 -11.65 12.26 0.42
CA ARG A 241 -12.02 13.22 -0.64
C ARG A 241 -12.64 12.47 -1.83
N PRO A 242 -13.47 13.15 -2.64
CA PRO A 242 -14.00 12.57 -3.87
C PRO A 242 -12.87 12.01 -4.75
N HIS A 243 -12.95 10.73 -5.10
CA HIS A 243 -11.90 10.05 -5.83
C HIS A 243 -12.39 8.92 -6.73
N LEU A 244 -11.55 8.68 -7.73
CA LEU A 244 -11.32 7.52 -8.57
C LEU A 244 -10.60 6.38 -7.86
N ASP A 245 -11.19 5.19 -7.74
CA ASP A 245 -10.40 4.01 -7.42
C ASP A 245 -9.42 3.65 -8.56
N PRO A 246 -8.38 2.85 -8.26
CA PRO A 246 -7.39 2.41 -9.24
C PRO A 246 -8.03 1.67 -10.43
N PRO A 247 -7.66 2.01 -11.69
CA PRO A 247 -8.38 1.53 -12.89
C PRO A 247 -8.13 0.07 -13.25
N HIS A 248 -7.45 -0.71 -12.40
CA HIS A 248 -7.24 -2.14 -12.62
C HIS A 248 -8.38 -2.99 -12.03
N ALA A 249 -9.30 -2.38 -11.28
CA ALA A 249 -10.58 -2.97 -10.91
C ALA A 249 -11.65 -2.56 -11.93
N ALA A 250 -12.47 -3.52 -12.34
CA ALA A 250 -13.67 -3.30 -13.16
C ALA A 250 -14.79 -2.70 -12.31
N LEU A 251 -15.07 -3.35 -11.18
CA LEU A 251 -16.10 -2.96 -10.22
C LEU A 251 -15.49 -2.82 -8.82
N THR A 252 -16.06 -1.93 -8.02
CA THR A 252 -15.80 -1.82 -6.59
C THR A 252 -17.10 -2.05 -5.84
N GLY A 253 -17.05 -2.83 -4.77
CA GLY A 253 -18.17 -3.15 -3.90
C GLY A 253 -17.92 -2.72 -2.47
N LEU A 254 -18.96 -2.15 -1.85
CA LEU A 254 -18.96 -1.69 -0.46
C LEU A 254 -20.25 -2.13 0.23
N MET A 255 -20.13 -3.13 1.10
CA MET A 255 -21.21 -3.58 1.97
C MET A 255 -21.17 -2.81 3.29
N TYR A 256 -22.32 -2.27 3.68
CA TYR A 256 -22.50 -1.56 4.93
C TYR A 256 -22.90 -2.51 6.07
N LEU A 257 -22.14 -2.45 7.17
CA LEU A 257 -22.31 -3.28 8.36
C LEU A 257 -22.87 -2.45 9.52
N ALA A 258 -23.91 -1.66 9.25
CA ALA A 258 -24.54 -0.82 10.26
C ALA A 258 -25.22 -1.67 11.34
N ARG A 259 -25.01 -1.29 12.60
CA ARG A 259 -25.61 -1.89 13.80
C ARG A 259 -26.94 -1.22 14.11
N PRO A 260 -27.80 -1.86 14.92
CA PRO A 260 -28.99 -1.20 15.44
C PRO A 260 -28.64 0.14 16.12
N GLY A 261 -29.26 1.23 15.66
CA GLY A 261 -29.04 2.58 16.18
C GLY A 261 -27.96 3.40 15.47
N ASP A 262 -27.19 2.82 14.54
CA ASP A 262 -26.27 3.60 13.71
C ASP A 262 -27.06 4.56 12.78
N ASP A 263 -26.50 5.75 12.55
CA ASP A 263 -27.14 6.79 11.72
C ASP A 263 -26.82 6.60 10.24
N ALA A 264 -27.87 6.47 9.44
CA ALA A 264 -27.81 6.24 8.00
C ALA A 264 -27.18 7.40 7.21
N ARG A 265 -27.08 8.61 7.79
CA ARG A 265 -26.49 9.80 7.13
C ARG A 265 -24.98 9.68 6.92
N TYR A 266 -24.30 8.72 7.53
CA TYR A 266 -22.84 8.54 7.42
C TYR A 266 -22.43 7.57 6.28
N GLY A 267 -23.13 7.70 5.16
CA GLY A 267 -23.06 6.82 4.00
C GLY A 267 -21.83 7.00 3.10
N THR A 268 -22.01 6.82 1.80
CA THR A 268 -21.01 7.14 0.75
C THR A 268 -21.61 8.18 -0.18
N ALA A 269 -20.92 9.30 -0.34
CA ALA A 269 -21.31 10.35 -1.27
C ALA A 269 -20.90 9.97 -2.69
N LEU A 270 -21.79 10.19 -3.65
CA LEU A 270 -21.57 9.97 -5.07
C LEU A 270 -21.44 11.33 -5.77
N TYR A 271 -20.53 11.42 -6.73
CA TYR A 271 -20.25 12.68 -7.42
C TYR A 271 -20.33 12.52 -8.93
N ARG A 272 -20.85 13.54 -9.61
CA ARG A 272 -20.82 13.67 -11.05
C ARG A 272 -19.68 14.62 -11.45
N PRO A 273 -18.79 14.20 -12.35
CA PRO A 273 -17.79 15.12 -12.86
C PRO A 273 -18.40 16.07 -13.89
N LEU A 274 -18.09 17.36 -13.77
CA LEU A 274 -18.55 18.40 -14.70
C LEU A 274 -17.69 18.49 -15.97
N SER A 275 -16.66 17.66 -16.08
CA SER A 275 -15.81 17.53 -17.26
C SER A 275 -15.33 16.08 -17.41
N PRO A 276 -15.01 15.62 -18.62
CA PRO A 276 -14.53 14.25 -18.84
C PRO A 276 -13.31 13.91 -17.97
N ILE A 277 -13.37 12.75 -17.31
CA ILE A 277 -12.24 12.21 -16.54
C ILE A 277 -11.37 11.35 -17.46
N PRO A 278 -10.03 11.49 -17.41
CA PRO A 278 -9.13 10.59 -18.12
C PRO A 278 -9.35 9.13 -17.69
N VAL A 279 -9.65 8.26 -18.65
CA VAL A 279 -9.82 6.82 -18.39
C VAL A 279 -8.47 6.15 -18.08
N LYS A 280 -7.40 6.63 -18.72
CA LYS A 280 -6.02 6.17 -18.46
C LYS A 280 -5.43 6.96 -17.29
N ARG A 281 -5.16 6.25 -16.20
CA ARG A 281 -4.56 6.81 -14.97
C ARG A 281 -3.85 5.71 -14.18
N GLN A 282 -3.11 6.10 -13.15
CA GLN A 282 -2.46 5.17 -12.22
C GLN A 282 -2.89 5.48 -10.79
N GLY A 283 -3.10 4.43 -10.00
CA GLY A 283 -3.48 4.57 -8.59
C GLY A 283 -4.84 5.26 -8.40
N ILE A 284 -5.03 5.78 -7.18
CA ILE A 284 -6.19 6.59 -6.82
C ILE A 284 -6.10 7.94 -7.55
N TYR A 285 -7.21 8.40 -8.11
CA TYR A 285 -7.27 9.66 -8.85
C TYR A 285 -8.21 10.64 -8.17
N TYR A 286 -7.76 11.87 -7.90
CA TYR A 286 -8.58 12.91 -7.28
C TYR A 286 -8.92 13.96 -8.35
N PRO A 287 -10.13 13.96 -8.93
CA PRO A 287 -10.46 14.84 -10.06
C PRO A 287 -10.22 16.33 -9.79
N GLU A 288 -10.47 16.78 -8.56
CA GLU A 288 -10.27 18.18 -8.15
C GLU A 288 -8.80 18.61 -8.21
N ASP A 289 -7.84 17.70 -7.96
CA ASP A 289 -6.40 17.98 -8.06
C ASP A 289 -5.97 18.25 -9.52
N HIS A 290 -6.86 17.95 -10.48
CA HIS A 290 -6.67 18.17 -11.91
C HIS A 290 -7.65 19.21 -12.49
N GLY A 291 -8.30 20.01 -11.64
CA GLY A 291 -9.22 21.07 -12.08
C GLY A 291 -10.56 20.56 -12.60
N ILE A 292 -10.90 19.29 -12.38
CA ILE A 292 -12.21 18.73 -12.74
C ILE A 292 -13.16 18.95 -11.55
N ALA A 293 -14.08 19.89 -11.71
CA ALA A 293 -15.11 20.16 -10.72
C ALA A 293 -16.07 18.96 -10.58
N LEU A 294 -16.53 18.72 -9.36
CA LEU A 294 -17.44 17.64 -9.02
C LEU A 294 -18.73 18.19 -8.40
N GLU A 295 -19.86 17.68 -8.87
CA GLU A 295 -21.18 17.92 -8.27
C GLU A 295 -21.51 16.75 -7.34
N ASN A 296 -21.85 17.02 -6.08
CA ASN A 296 -22.40 16.00 -5.19
C ASN A 296 -23.85 15.73 -5.59
N VAL A 297 -24.12 14.53 -6.11
CA VAL A 297 -25.44 14.17 -6.64
C VAL A 297 -26.31 13.40 -5.66
N GLY A 298 -25.72 12.94 -4.56
CA GLY A 298 -26.43 12.16 -3.59
C GLY A 298 -25.53 11.33 -2.70
N MET A 299 -26.17 10.56 -1.84
CA MET A 299 -25.51 9.71 -0.87
C MET A 299 -26.23 8.38 -0.78
N VAL A 300 -25.46 7.31 -0.83
CA VAL A 300 -25.95 5.98 -0.50
C VAL A 300 -25.87 5.83 1.02
N PRO A 301 -27.00 5.63 1.72
CA PRO A 301 -27.03 5.66 3.18
C PRO A 301 -26.21 4.52 3.80
N PHE A 302 -25.67 4.75 5.00
CA PHE A 302 -25.07 3.72 5.84
C PHE A 302 -26.14 2.83 6.46
N LYS A 303 -26.79 2.02 5.62
CA LYS A 303 -27.93 1.18 6.01
C LYS A 303 -27.47 -0.25 6.26
N ALA A 304 -28.01 -0.87 7.29
CA ALA A 304 -27.71 -2.25 7.64
C ALA A 304 -27.98 -3.19 6.45
N ASN A 305 -27.07 -4.13 6.22
CA ASN A 305 -27.21 -5.18 5.21
C ASN A 305 -27.51 -4.65 3.81
N SER A 306 -26.85 -3.55 3.42
CA SER A 306 -26.95 -2.99 2.07
C SER A 306 -25.59 -3.01 1.39
N LEU A 307 -25.60 -3.21 0.07
CA LEU A 307 -24.40 -3.29 -0.75
C LEU A 307 -24.48 -2.28 -1.89
N LEU A 308 -23.46 -1.44 -2.01
CA LEU A 308 -23.23 -0.55 -3.15
C LEU A 308 -22.15 -1.17 -4.04
N VAL A 309 -22.42 -1.36 -5.33
CA VAL A 309 -21.41 -1.75 -6.33
C VAL A 309 -21.44 -0.77 -7.50
N TRP A 310 -20.28 -0.36 -8.00
CA TRP A 310 -20.18 0.60 -9.11
C TRP A 310 -18.99 0.30 -10.01
N MET A 311 -19.02 0.89 -11.21
CA MET A 311 -17.86 0.85 -12.12
C MET A 311 -16.72 1.74 -11.60
N THR A 312 -15.63 1.08 -11.20
CA THR A 312 -14.44 1.72 -10.61
C THR A 312 -13.88 2.83 -11.50
N ALA A 313 -13.86 2.61 -12.82
CA ALA A 313 -13.29 3.55 -13.77
C ALA A 313 -14.05 4.89 -13.85
N LEU A 314 -15.33 4.90 -13.46
CA LEU A 314 -16.30 5.97 -13.76
C LEU A 314 -16.97 6.58 -12.53
N GLY A 315 -16.78 6.01 -11.34
CA GLY A 315 -17.52 6.40 -10.14
C GLY A 315 -16.75 7.22 -9.12
N PRO A 316 -16.63 8.57 -9.28
CA PRO A 316 -16.19 9.45 -8.20
C PRO A 316 -17.06 9.29 -6.96
N HIS A 317 -16.42 8.97 -5.84
CA HIS A 317 -17.10 8.77 -4.57
C HIS A 317 -16.23 9.24 -3.40
N GLY A 318 -16.85 9.43 -2.23
CA GLY A 318 -16.16 9.88 -1.03
C GLY A 318 -16.94 9.58 0.23
N ALA A 319 -16.33 9.83 1.38
CA ALA A 319 -16.95 9.69 2.69
C ALA A 319 -16.38 10.75 3.64
N ASP A 320 -17.26 11.40 4.40
CA ASP A 320 -16.86 12.49 5.30
C ASP A 320 -17.51 12.32 6.66
N LEU A 321 -16.70 12.12 7.69
CA LEU A 321 -17.07 12.01 9.10
C LEU A 321 -16.43 13.14 9.93
N THR A 322 -16.15 14.28 9.31
CA THR A 322 -15.48 15.43 9.97
C THR A 322 -16.44 16.44 10.57
N ALA A 323 -17.73 16.41 10.21
CA ALA A 323 -18.71 17.36 10.71
C ALA A 323 -18.83 17.33 12.26
N ASP A 324 -19.11 18.49 12.85
CA ASP A 324 -19.16 18.65 14.30
C ASP A 324 -20.23 17.77 14.95
N ASP A 325 -21.34 17.55 14.25
CA ASP A 325 -22.48 16.74 14.69
C ASP A 325 -22.22 15.22 14.63
N VAL A 326 -21.09 14.77 14.06
CA VAL A 326 -20.68 13.36 14.08
C VAL A 326 -20.40 12.92 15.52
N PRO A 327 -21.05 11.88 16.06
CA PRO A 327 -20.76 11.38 17.40
C PRO A 327 -19.32 10.88 17.52
N LYS A 328 -18.64 11.16 18.64
CA LYS A 328 -17.30 10.61 18.92
C LYS A 328 -17.29 9.08 18.97
N SER A 329 -18.43 8.48 19.33
CA SER A 329 -18.63 7.03 19.40
C SER A 329 -19.01 6.39 18.07
N LEU A 330 -19.13 7.15 16.98
CA LEU A 330 -19.48 6.59 15.68
C LEU A 330 -18.39 5.64 15.20
N GLU A 331 -18.81 4.42 14.85
CA GLU A 331 -17.98 3.44 14.17
C GLU A 331 -18.71 2.96 12.92
N ARG A 332 -18.18 3.32 11.76
CA ARG A 332 -18.71 2.94 10.46
C ARG A 332 -17.93 1.74 9.95
N TYR A 333 -18.52 0.56 10.09
CA TYR A 333 -17.97 -0.70 9.57
C TYR A 333 -18.45 -0.95 8.14
N THR A 334 -17.53 -1.26 7.25
CA THR A 334 -17.85 -1.67 5.88
C THR A 334 -16.97 -2.82 5.43
N TYR A 335 -17.52 -3.74 4.64
CA TYR A 335 -16.75 -4.73 3.90
C TYR A 335 -16.56 -4.24 2.46
N HIS A 336 -15.31 -4.20 2.01
CA HIS A 336 -14.90 -3.65 0.72
C HIS A 336 -14.23 -4.73 -0.12
N PHE A 337 -14.64 -4.86 -1.38
CA PHE A 337 -14.05 -5.78 -2.35
C PHE A 337 -13.94 -5.12 -3.72
N GLN A 338 -13.14 -5.73 -4.61
CA GLN A 338 -12.99 -5.28 -5.99
C GLN A 338 -13.07 -6.46 -6.95
N LEU A 339 -13.73 -6.27 -8.08
CA LEU A 339 -13.67 -7.20 -9.20
C LEU A 339 -12.51 -6.77 -10.10
N LEU A 340 -11.41 -7.50 -10.06
CA LEU A 340 -10.21 -7.22 -10.84
C LEU A 340 -10.26 -7.90 -12.20
N THR A 341 -9.62 -7.31 -13.20
CA THR A 341 -9.26 -8.04 -14.41
C THR A 341 -8.12 -9.02 -14.13
N ASP A 342 -8.04 -10.12 -14.87
CA ASP A 342 -6.89 -11.03 -14.83
C ASP A 342 -5.55 -10.34 -15.19
N ASP A 343 -4.44 -11.02 -14.91
CA ASP A 343 -3.10 -10.44 -15.09
C ASP A 343 -2.75 -10.22 -16.56
N GLU A 344 -3.33 -10.99 -17.48
CA GLU A 344 -3.15 -10.78 -18.91
C GLU A 344 -3.84 -9.50 -19.39
N THR A 345 -5.13 -9.33 -19.06
CA THR A 345 -5.88 -8.11 -19.35
C THR A 345 -5.23 -6.90 -18.69
N ARG A 346 -4.79 -7.03 -17.44
CA ARG A 346 -4.07 -5.97 -16.73
C ARG A 346 -2.77 -5.57 -17.42
N ARG A 347 -2.00 -6.53 -17.95
CA ARG A 347 -0.79 -6.23 -18.74
C ARG A 347 -1.13 -5.47 -20.03
N ARG A 348 -2.21 -5.86 -20.73
CA ARG A 348 -2.67 -5.17 -21.95
C ARG A 348 -3.13 -3.74 -21.68
N ILE A 349 -3.85 -3.53 -20.58
CA ILE A 349 -4.26 -2.19 -20.11
C ILE A 349 -3.04 -1.31 -19.82
N LYS A 350 -2.00 -1.86 -19.18
CA LYS A 350 -0.77 -1.12 -18.84
C LYS A 350 0.13 -0.82 -20.04
N ALA A 351 0.09 -1.64 -21.09
CA ALA A 351 0.98 -1.52 -22.25
C ALA A 351 0.52 -0.45 -23.27
N ARG A 352 -0.66 0.12 -23.10
CA ARG A 352 -1.27 1.13 -23.98
C ARG A 352 -1.46 2.43 -23.24
#